data_AF-A0A930A2W6-F1
#
_entry.id   AF-A0A930A2W6-F1
#
_cell.length_a   1.000
_cell.length_b   1.000
_cell.length_c   1.000
_cell.angle_alpha   90.00
_cell.angle_beta   90.00
_cell.angle_gamma   90.00
#
_symmetry.space_group_name_H-M   'P 1'
#
loop_
_entity.id
_entity.type
_entity.pdbx_description
1 polymer ?
#
loop_
_entity_poly.entity_id
_entity_poly.type
_entity_poly.pdbx_seq_one_letter_code
_entity_poly.pdbx_strand_id
1 'polypeptide(L)'
;MTKMMYHKSFRRYRKRVLSSLLLLVLSAVMIWEAFFSAIPVNRDASFLLSDIPAYTSSPYVEVNHNIPFFTEEELKSEEYESYSELDYLGRCGPAMAMIGIDMMPTQKRGSISMVKPTGWHLAKYDFIDGKYLYNR
;
A
#
# COMPACT_ATOMS: atom_id res chain seq x y z
N MET A 1 57.99 -2.92 -30.35
CA MET A 1 56.93 -1.89 -30.54
C MET A 1 55.50 -2.41 -30.35
N THR A 2 55.22 -3.69 -30.57
CA THR A 2 53.87 -4.31 -30.56
C THR A 2 53.19 -4.43 -29.18
N LYS A 3 53.92 -4.78 -28.10
CA LYS A 3 53.36 -4.92 -26.74
C LYS A 3 52.76 -3.62 -26.17
N MET A 4 53.35 -2.48 -26.51
CA MET A 4 52.92 -1.15 -26.05
C MET A 4 51.67 -0.64 -26.79
N MET A 5 51.54 -0.98 -28.08
CA MET A 5 50.33 -0.71 -28.87
C MET A 5 49.13 -1.52 -28.36
N TYR A 6 49.33 -2.80 -28.05
CA TYR A 6 48.29 -3.69 -27.52
C TYR A 6 47.73 -3.20 -26.16
N HIS A 7 48.61 -2.73 -25.26
CA HIS A 7 48.17 -2.21 -23.96
C HIS A 7 47.36 -0.90 -24.08
N LYS A 8 47.73 -0.02 -25.03
CA LYS A 8 46.98 1.22 -25.30
C LYS A 8 45.62 0.95 -25.95
N SER A 9 45.54 -0.02 -26.87
CA SER A 9 44.26 -0.40 -27.50
C SER A 9 43.32 -1.08 -26.51
N PHE A 10 43.83 -1.94 -25.62
CA PHE A 10 43.05 -2.58 -24.56
C PHE A 10 42.50 -1.57 -23.53
N ARG A 11 43.30 -0.57 -23.15
CA ARG A 11 42.84 0.52 -22.27
C ARG A 11 41.75 1.40 -22.92
N ARG A 12 41.86 1.67 -24.22
CA ARG A 12 40.82 2.39 -24.98
C ARG A 12 39.55 1.56 -25.14
N TYR A 13 39.70 0.25 -25.39
CA TYR A 13 38.57 -0.68 -25.47
C TYR A 13 37.82 -0.77 -24.14
N ARG A 14 38.51 -0.97 -23.01
CA ARG A 14 37.88 -0.95 -21.67
C ARG A 14 37.16 0.36 -21.37
N LYS A 15 37.74 1.51 -21.71
CA LYS A 15 37.07 2.82 -21.55
C LYS A 15 35.80 2.94 -22.39
N ARG A 16 35.81 2.43 -23.64
CA ARG A 16 34.62 2.41 -24.50
C ARG A 16 33.53 1.49 -23.95
N VAL A 17 33.89 0.27 -23.53
CA VAL A 17 32.94 -0.68 -22.94
C VAL A 17 32.32 -0.14 -21.65
N LEU A 18 33.12 0.45 -20.75
CA LEU A 18 32.62 1.08 -19.52
C LEU A 18 31.71 2.28 -19.81
N SER A 19 32.07 3.11 -20.80
CA SER A 19 31.24 4.24 -21.23
C SER A 19 29.91 3.78 -21.83
N SER A 20 29.90 2.70 -22.64
CA SER A 20 28.68 2.13 -23.20
C SER A 20 27.78 1.49 -22.13
N LEU A 21 28.36 0.81 -21.14
CA LEU A 21 27.62 0.27 -20.00
C LEU A 21 26.98 1.39 -19.15
N LEU A 22 27.71 2.48 -18.91
CA LEU A 22 27.19 3.64 -18.19
C LEU A 22 26.00 4.26 -18.94
N LEU A 23 26.09 4.41 -20.27
CA LEU A 23 24.99 4.93 -21.08
C LEU A 23 23.76 4.02 -21.04
N LEU A 24 23.93 2.70 -21.05
CA LEU A 24 22.83 1.73 -20.92
C LEU A 24 22.16 1.81 -19.55
N VAL A 25 22.94 1.96 -18.48
CA VAL A 25 22.38 2.13 -17.13
C VAL A 25 21.62 3.44 -17.04
N LEU A 26 22.18 4.55 -17.54
CA LEU A 26 21.49 5.85 -17.54
C LEU A 26 20.21 5.81 -18.38
N SER A 27 20.22 5.14 -19.54
CA SER A 27 19.00 4.98 -20.33
C SER A 27 17.96 4.13 -19.62
N ALA A 28 18.38 3.07 -18.92
CA ALA A 28 17.47 2.22 -18.15
C ALA A 28 16.84 2.99 -16.98
N VAL A 29 17.61 3.84 -16.28
CA VAL A 29 17.10 4.74 -15.24
C VAL A 29 16.09 5.72 -15.83
N MET A 30 16.39 6.36 -16.97
CA MET A 30 15.44 7.28 -17.62
C MET A 30 14.15 6.58 -18.06
N ILE A 31 14.24 5.34 -18.54
CA ILE A 31 13.08 4.52 -18.91
C ILE A 31 12.26 4.15 -17.67
N TRP A 32 12.92 3.81 -16.56
CA TRP A 32 12.27 3.51 -15.28
C TRP A 32 11.49 4.72 -14.74
N GLU A 33 12.10 5.90 -14.73
CA GLU A 33 11.46 7.15 -14.28
C GLU A 33 10.25 7.52 -15.16
N ALA A 34 10.37 7.38 -16.47
CA ALA A 34 9.28 7.65 -17.41
C ALA A 34 8.12 6.65 -17.24
N PHE A 35 8.41 5.38 -16.99
CA PHE A 35 7.39 4.35 -16.77
C PHE A 35 6.63 4.56 -15.44
N PHE A 36 7.35 4.88 -14.36
CA PHE A 36 6.72 5.16 -13.07
C PHE A 36 5.82 6.41 -13.12
N SER A 37 6.27 7.45 -13.82
CA SER A 37 5.47 8.67 -14.04
C SER A 37 4.23 8.44 -14.93
N ALA A 38 4.22 7.37 -15.73
CA ALA A 38 3.10 7.02 -16.59
C ALA A 38 2.01 6.21 -15.87
N ILE A 39 2.22 5.79 -14.61
CA ILE A 39 1.18 5.19 -13.78
C ILE A 39 0.25 6.35 -13.34
N PRO A 40 -1.01 6.40 -13.80
CA PRO A 40 -1.92 7.46 -13.39
C PRO A 40 -2.28 7.29 -11.92
N VAL A 41 -1.59 8.03 -11.05
CA VAL A 41 -1.95 8.11 -9.64
C VAL A 41 -3.10 9.10 -9.51
N ASN A 42 -4.32 8.60 -9.42
CA ASN A 42 -5.48 9.46 -9.26
C ASN A 42 -5.76 9.66 -7.78
N ARG A 43 -5.15 10.70 -7.18
CA ARG A 43 -5.38 11.05 -5.76
C ARG A 43 -6.73 11.75 -5.54
N ASP A 44 -7.34 12.28 -6.59
CA ASP A 44 -8.61 13.01 -6.54
C ASP A 44 -9.81 12.17 -7.02
N ALA A 45 -9.61 10.90 -7.37
CA ALA A 45 -10.67 9.99 -7.78
C ALA A 45 -11.42 9.42 -6.57
N SER A 46 -12.74 9.37 -6.68
CA SER A 46 -13.58 8.58 -5.79
C SER A 46 -13.49 7.09 -6.18
N PHE A 47 -13.23 6.22 -5.21
CA PHE A 47 -13.35 4.77 -5.39
C PHE A 47 -14.83 4.36 -5.29
N LEU A 48 -15.34 3.66 -6.30
CA LEU A 48 -16.71 3.15 -6.31
C LEU A 48 -16.74 1.67 -5.92
N LEU A 49 -17.82 1.23 -5.28
CA LEU A 49 -18.01 -0.18 -4.94
C LEU A 49 -18.00 -1.08 -6.19
N SER A 50 -18.43 -0.56 -7.34
CA SER A 50 -18.39 -1.26 -8.63
C SER A 50 -16.98 -1.54 -9.14
N ASP A 51 -15.97 -0.86 -8.60
CA ASP A 51 -14.57 -1.02 -9.00
C ASP A 51 -13.91 -2.22 -8.31
N ILE A 52 -14.57 -2.80 -7.29
CA ILE A 52 -14.13 -4.05 -6.65
C ILE A 52 -14.40 -5.22 -7.62
N PRO A 53 -13.37 -5.95 -8.09
CA PRO A 53 -13.57 -7.08 -8.97
C PRO A 53 -14.24 -8.26 -8.25
N ALA A 54 -14.75 -9.21 -9.04
CA ALA A 54 -15.30 -10.45 -8.49
C ALA A 54 -14.23 -11.21 -7.69
N TYR A 55 -14.68 -11.93 -6.66
CA TYR A 55 -13.80 -12.71 -5.79
C TYR A 55 -13.01 -13.78 -6.57
N THR A 56 -11.68 -13.76 -6.43
CA THR A 56 -10.73 -14.63 -7.17
C THR A 56 -10.03 -15.68 -6.30
N SER A 57 -10.60 -16.06 -5.15
CA SER A 57 -9.95 -16.91 -4.12
C SER A 57 -8.80 -16.26 -3.36
N SER A 58 -8.48 -14.98 -3.64
CA SER A 58 -7.59 -14.16 -2.81
C SER A 58 -8.38 -13.53 -1.65
N PRO A 59 -7.82 -13.48 -0.42
CA PRO A 59 -8.48 -12.85 0.73
C PRO A 59 -8.51 -11.31 0.65
N TYR A 60 -7.78 -10.72 -0.30
CA TYR A 60 -7.76 -9.28 -0.55
C TYR A 60 -7.65 -8.98 -2.05
N VAL A 61 -7.95 -7.73 -2.41
CA VAL A 61 -7.71 -7.17 -3.74
C VAL A 61 -6.92 -5.87 -3.60
N GLU A 62 -6.00 -5.64 -4.52
CA GLU A 62 -5.29 -4.38 -4.64
C GLU A 62 -6.19 -3.33 -5.29
N VAL A 63 -6.30 -2.16 -4.66
CA VAL A 63 -7.03 -1.01 -5.17
C VAL A 63 -6.05 0.09 -5.49
N ASN A 64 -6.29 0.81 -6.59
CA ASN A 64 -5.48 1.96 -7.01
C ASN A 64 -3.97 1.68 -7.06
N HIS A 65 -3.58 0.51 -7.56
CA HIS A 65 -2.18 0.10 -7.61
C HIS A 65 -1.44 0.16 -6.26
N ASN A 66 -2.17 -0.10 -5.16
CA ASN A 66 -1.68 0.03 -3.79
C ASN A 66 -1.23 1.45 -3.41
N ILE A 67 -1.79 2.47 -4.06
CA ILE A 67 -1.55 3.87 -3.77
C ILE A 67 -2.79 4.46 -3.08
N PRO A 68 -2.68 5.01 -1.86
CA PRO A 68 -3.82 5.61 -1.17
C PRO A 68 -4.40 6.83 -1.89
N PHE A 69 -5.70 7.07 -1.69
CA PHE A 69 -6.44 8.23 -2.20
C PHE A 69 -6.36 9.47 -1.30
N PHE A 70 -5.46 9.50 -0.30
CA PHE A 70 -5.38 10.63 0.61
C PHE A 70 -4.98 11.91 -0.13
N THR A 71 -5.66 13.02 0.18
CA THR A 71 -5.28 14.33 -0.35
C THR A 71 -4.02 14.86 0.36
N GLU A 72 -3.38 15.87 -0.22
CA GLU A 72 -2.22 16.47 0.42
C GLU A 72 -2.54 17.12 1.77
N GLU A 73 -3.76 17.65 1.92
CA GLU A 73 -4.25 18.25 3.16
C GLU A 73 -4.47 17.19 4.24
N GLU A 74 -5.07 16.04 3.89
CA GLU A 74 -5.26 14.92 4.81
C GLU A 74 -3.91 14.39 5.32
N LEU A 75 -2.89 14.35 4.46
CA LEU A 75 -1.53 13.92 4.82
C LEU A 75 -0.77 14.93 5.70
N LYS A 76 -1.17 16.20 5.72
CA LYS A 76 -0.52 17.27 6.51
C LYS A 76 -1.24 17.59 7.82
N SER A 77 -2.29 16.84 8.15
CA SER A 77 -3.10 17.08 9.34
C SER A 77 -2.37 16.70 10.64
N GLU A 78 -2.75 17.33 11.75
CA GLU A 78 -2.33 16.91 13.10
C GLU A 78 -2.98 15.58 13.48
N GLU A 79 -2.65 15.00 14.63
CA GLU A 79 -3.21 13.72 15.09
C GLU A 79 -4.72 13.85 15.40
N TYR A 80 -5.54 12.94 14.84
CA TYR A 80 -6.99 12.92 15.08
C TYR A 80 -7.62 11.56 14.76
N GLU A 81 -8.84 11.37 15.26
CA GLU A 81 -9.76 10.31 14.84
C GLU A 81 -11.13 10.92 14.54
N SER A 82 -11.79 10.45 13.49
CA SER A 82 -13.12 10.87 13.07
C SER A 82 -13.91 9.66 12.62
N TYR A 83 -15.10 9.51 13.19
CA TYR A 83 -16.01 8.40 12.92
C TYR A 83 -17.31 8.96 12.38
N SER A 84 -17.83 8.38 11.30
CA SER A 84 -19.15 8.75 10.81
C SER A 84 -20.24 8.32 11.79
N GLU A 85 -21.39 8.96 11.66
CA GLU A 85 -22.63 8.43 12.20
C GLU A 85 -22.90 7.03 11.63
N LEU A 86 -23.67 6.25 12.40
CA LEU A 86 -24.18 4.97 11.91
C LEU A 86 -25.18 5.21 10.77
N ASP A 87 -25.23 4.27 9.82
CA ASP A 87 -26.26 4.32 8.79
C ASP A 87 -27.66 3.98 9.35
N TYR A 88 -28.68 4.05 8.50
CA TYR A 88 -30.07 3.78 8.89
C TYR A 88 -30.34 2.35 9.40
N LEU A 89 -29.41 1.41 9.18
CA LEU A 89 -29.45 0.04 9.71
C LEU A 89 -28.59 -0.12 10.98
N GLY A 90 -27.97 0.96 11.46
CA GLY A 90 -27.06 0.92 12.60
C GLY A 90 -25.68 0.36 12.25
N ARG A 91 -25.28 0.32 10.97
CA ARG A 91 -23.95 -0.18 10.57
C ARG A 91 -22.92 0.95 10.62
N CYS A 92 -21.67 0.60 10.88
CA CYS A 92 -20.56 1.55 10.84
C CYS A 92 -20.39 2.11 9.42
N GLY A 93 -20.14 3.42 9.33
CA GLY A 93 -19.72 4.06 8.08
C GLY A 93 -18.21 4.37 8.08
N PRO A 94 -17.78 5.35 7.28
CA PRO A 94 -16.37 5.72 7.17
C PRO A 94 -15.72 6.11 8.50
N ALA A 95 -14.47 5.72 8.67
CA ALA A 95 -13.60 6.16 9.75
C ALA A 95 -12.29 6.69 9.17
N MET A 96 -11.81 7.83 9.67
CA MET A 96 -10.57 8.48 9.24
C MET A 96 -9.73 8.80 10.47
N ALA A 97 -8.41 8.62 10.39
CA ALA A 97 -7.52 8.99 11.47
C ALA A 97 -6.12 9.35 10.97
N MET A 98 -5.49 10.29 11.67
CA MET A 98 -4.06 10.55 11.60
C MET A 98 -3.43 9.99 12.88
N ILE A 99 -2.86 8.78 12.78
CA ILE A 99 -2.38 8.04 13.93
C ILE A 99 -0.95 8.44 14.28
N GLY A 100 -0.74 8.94 15.49
CA GLY A 100 0.57 9.21 16.05
C GLY A 100 0.89 8.37 17.29
N ILE A 101 2.05 8.64 17.89
CA ILE A 101 2.57 7.88 19.04
C ILE A 101 1.70 8.14 20.28
N ASP A 102 1.20 9.36 20.45
CA ASP A 102 0.44 9.74 21.63
C ASP A 102 -0.94 9.07 21.67
N MET A 103 -1.46 8.61 20.52
CA MET A 103 -2.68 7.82 20.42
C MET A 103 -2.50 6.33 20.76
N MET A 104 -1.26 5.85 20.93
CA MET A 104 -1.01 4.44 21.25
C MET A 104 -1.60 4.10 22.62
N PRO A 105 -2.32 2.96 22.75
CA PRO A 105 -2.91 2.57 24.01
C PRO A 105 -1.82 2.27 25.05
N THR A 106 -1.89 2.96 26.20
CA THR A 106 -0.96 2.77 27.32
C THR A 106 -1.40 1.67 28.29
N GLN A 107 -2.63 1.17 28.13
CA GLN A 107 -3.24 0.18 29.01
C GLN A 107 -3.65 -1.07 28.22
N LYS A 108 -3.78 -2.19 28.93
CA LYS A 108 -4.28 -3.43 28.34
C LYS A 108 -5.72 -3.24 27.84
N ARG A 109 -6.05 -3.88 26.73
CA ARG A 109 -7.41 -3.92 26.19
C ARG A 109 -8.39 -4.43 27.26
N GLY A 110 -9.47 -3.68 27.49
CA GLY A 110 -10.56 -4.08 28.39
C GLY A 110 -11.44 -5.19 27.81
N SER A 111 -12.34 -5.73 28.64
CA SER A 111 -13.33 -6.70 28.17
C SER A 111 -14.36 -6.03 27.25
N ILE A 112 -14.63 -6.68 26.12
CA ILE A 112 -15.64 -6.25 25.14
C ILE A 112 -16.77 -7.26 24.98
N SER A 113 -16.95 -8.18 25.93
CA SER A 113 -17.92 -9.28 25.83
C SER A 113 -19.37 -8.80 25.65
N MET A 114 -19.68 -7.62 26.18
CA MET A 114 -21.01 -7.00 26.12
C MET A 114 -21.27 -6.23 24.82
N VAL A 115 -20.24 -5.95 24.03
CA VAL A 115 -20.38 -5.22 22.76
C VAL A 115 -20.91 -6.20 21.70
N LYS A 116 -21.96 -5.81 20.98
CA LYS A 116 -22.57 -6.62 19.92
C LYS A 116 -22.83 -5.73 18.71
N PRO A 117 -22.01 -5.83 17.65
CA PRO A 117 -22.23 -5.03 16.44
C PRO A 117 -23.51 -5.45 15.72
N THR A 118 -23.91 -4.65 14.73
CA THR A 118 -25.07 -4.94 13.89
C THR A 118 -24.91 -6.29 13.20
N GLY A 119 -25.96 -7.13 13.28
CA GLY A 119 -25.93 -8.49 12.72
C GLY A 119 -25.17 -9.54 13.56
N TRP A 120 -24.78 -9.22 14.80
CA TRP A 120 -23.99 -10.13 15.63
C TRP A 120 -24.72 -11.44 15.96
N HIS A 121 -24.23 -12.55 15.40
CA HIS A 121 -24.67 -13.91 15.70
C HIS A 121 -23.49 -14.83 16.01
N LEU A 122 -23.34 -15.23 17.27
CA LEU A 122 -22.20 -16.02 17.71
C LEU A 122 -22.46 -17.52 17.53
N ALA A 123 -21.69 -18.16 16.65
CA ALA A 123 -21.67 -19.60 16.47
C ALA A 123 -20.25 -20.16 16.69
N LYS A 124 -20.19 -21.40 17.22
CA LYS A 124 -18.94 -22.07 17.59
C LYS A 124 -18.75 -23.31 16.71
N TYR A 125 -17.56 -23.47 16.15
CA TYR A 125 -17.23 -24.56 15.23
C TYR A 125 -15.88 -25.16 15.60
N ASP A 126 -15.80 -26.48 15.75
CA ASP A 126 -14.55 -27.14 16.16
C ASP A 126 -13.47 -27.16 15.07
N PHE A 127 -13.85 -26.95 13.80
CA PHE A 127 -12.92 -26.90 12.67
C PHE A 127 -12.38 -25.49 12.36
N ILE A 128 -12.77 -24.46 13.13
CA ILE A 128 -12.27 -23.09 12.98
C ILE A 128 -11.23 -22.82 14.07
N ASP A 129 -10.10 -22.21 13.70
CA ASP A 129 -9.10 -21.77 14.68
C ASP A 129 -9.68 -20.70 15.62
N GLY A 130 -9.47 -20.85 16.93
CA GLY A 130 -10.16 -20.06 17.95
C GLY A 130 -11.65 -20.40 18.13
N LYS A 131 -12.20 -21.33 17.34
CA LYS A 131 -13.57 -21.87 17.37
C LYS A 131 -14.72 -20.91 17.06
N TYR A 132 -14.47 -19.62 16.80
CA TYR A 132 -15.51 -18.62 16.60
C TYR A 132 -15.49 -18.08 15.17
N LEU A 133 -16.69 -17.97 14.55
CA LEU A 133 -16.82 -17.49 13.17
C LEU A 133 -16.57 -15.98 13.02
N TYR A 134 -16.94 -15.19 14.03
CA TYR A 134 -16.85 -13.72 13.99
C TYR A 134 -16.04 -13.18 15.17
N ASN A 135 -15.30 -12.10 14.89
CA ASN A 135 -14.51 -11.34 15.86
C ASN A 135 -15.03 -9.90 16.01
N ARG A 136 -14.49 -9.19 17.01
CA ARG A 136 -14.77 -7.78 17.31
C ARG A 136 -13.48 -6.98 17.48
#